data_AF-A0A929TBM0-F1
#
_entry.id   AF-A0A929TBM0-F1
#
_cell.length_a   1.000
_cell.length_b   1.000
_cell.length_c   1.000
_cell.angle_alpha   90.00
_cell.angle_beta   90.00
_cell.angle_gamma   90.00
#
_symmetry.space_group_name_H-M   'P 1'
#
loop_
_entity.id
_entity.type
_entity.pdbx_description
1 polymer ?
#
loop_
_entity_poly.entity_id
_entity_poly.type
_entity_poly.pdbx_seq_one_letter_code
_entity_poly.pdbx_strand_id
1 'polypeptide(L)'
;MSYQEAKEKYASLGIDTDAALQKLQDVPLSLHCWQGDDVRGFDTDPDAPLTGGIQTTGNYPGRAGNPQELMSDIEEVLRLSPGKKKLNLHANYAIFEKGKWVDRDQLEPKHFAPWVDFCKKNHLGADFNPTFFS
;
A
#
# COMPACT_ATOMS: atom_id res chain seq x y z
N MET A 1 -7.76 -31.29 8.32
CA MET A 1 -9.13 -30.85 8.69
C MET A 1 -9.68 -30.06 7.53
N SER A 2 -10.84 -30.42 7.00
CA SER A 2 -11.48 -29.69 5.90
C SER A 2 -12.22 -28.45 6.41
N TYR A 3 -12.60 -27.54 5.50
CA TYR A 3 -13.47 -26.41 5.86
C TYR A 3 -14.81 -26.87 6.44
N GLN A 4 -15.37 -27.96 5.88
CA GLN A 4 -16.66 -28.50 6.32
C GLN A 4 -16.60 -29.01 7.77
N GLU A 5 -15.53 -29.73 8.13
CA GLU A 5 -15.30 -30.19 9.50
C GLU A 5 -15.13 -29.02 10.48
N ALA A 6 -14.46 -27.94 10.05
CA ALA A 6 -14.30 -26.74 10.87
C ALA A 6 -15.64 -26.02 11.07
N LYS A 7 -16.43 -25.86 10.01
CA LYS A 7 -17.75 -25.23 10.04
C LYS A 7 -18.69 -25.90 11.04
N GLU A 8 -18.74 -27.23 11.06
CA GLU A 8 -19.56 -27.99 12.02
C GLU A 8 -19.11 -27.77 13.47
N LYS A 9 -17.80 -27.69 13.72
CA LYS A 9 -17.25 -27.41 15.06
C LYS A 9 -17.56 -26.00 15.54
N TYR A 10 -17.53 -25.00 14.66
CA TYR A 10 -17.93 -23.63 15.02
C TYR A 10 -19.44 -23.49 15.21
N ALA A 11 -20.23 -24.21 14.40
CA ALA A 11 -21.68 -24.23 14.54
C ALA A 11 -22.13 -24.77 15.91
N SER A 12 -21.45 -25.77 16.49
CA SER A 12 -21.75 -26.28 17.84
C SER A 12 -21.50 -25.26 18.95
N LEU A 13 -20.73 -24.20 18.67
CA LEU A 13 -20.50 -23.04 19.55
C LEU A 13 -21.45 -21.87 19.24
N GLY A 14 -22.40 -22.04 18.32
CA GLY A 14 -23.31 -20.98 17.87
C GLY A 14 -22.67 -19.96 16.93
N ILE A 15 -21.56 -20.31 16.28
CA ILE A 15 -20.82 -19.41 15.37
C ILE A 15 -21.09 -19.81 13.90
N ASP A 16 -21.61 -18.87 13.12
CA ASP A 16 -21.78 -19.01 11.67
C ASP A 16 -20.51 -18.53 10.93
N THR A 17 -19.72 -19.48 10.43
CA THR A 17 -18.47 -19.20 9.71
C THR A 17 -18.70 -18.62 8.32
N ASP A 18 -19.80 -18.98 7.64
CA ASP A 18 -20.10 -18.42 6.31
C ASP A 18 -20.44 -16.93 6.44
N ALA A 19 -21.27 -16.58 7.44
CA ALA A 19 -21.58 -15.17 7.73
C ALA A 19 -20.33 -14.40 8.16
N ALA A 20 -19.41 -15.03 8.90
CA ALA A 20 -18.13 -14.40 9.26
C ALA A 20 -17.24 -14.14 8.03
N LEU A 21 -17.13 -15.10 7.11
CA LEU A 21 -16.37 -14.95 5.86
C LEU A 21 -16.99 -13.88 4.94
N GLN A 22 -18.32 -13.80 4.86
CA GLN A 22 -19.03 -12.74 4.14
C GLN A 22 -18.80 -11.35 4.73
N LYS A 23 -18.64 -11.22 6.05
CA LYS A 23 -18.23 -9.95 6.65
C LYS A 23 -16.77 -9.64 6.36
N LEU A 24 -15.89 -10.64 6.47
CA LEU A 24 -14.44 -10.48 6.28
C LEU A 24 -14.07 -9.97 4.88
N GLN A 25 -14.73 -10.47 3.83
CA GLN A 25 -14.49 -10.02 2.45
C GLN A 25 -14.73 -8.51 2.25
N ASP A 26 -15.61 -7.91 3.07
CA ASP A 26 -16.08 -6.53 2.92
C ASP A 26 -15.32 -5.51 3.77
N VAL A 27 -14.51 -5.95 4.74
CA VAL A 27 -13.70 -5.05 5.57
C VAL A 27 -12.45 -4.61 4.79
N PRO A 28 -12.30 -3.32 4.45
CA PRO A 28 -11.14 -2.86 3.70
C PRO A 28 -9.90 -2.78 4.60
N LEU A 29 -8.78 -3.34 4.13
CA LEU A 29 -7.47 -3.16 4.75
C LEU A 29 -6.62 -2.15 3.94
N SER A 30 -6.10 -1.12 4.60
CA SER A 30 -5.25 -0.12 3.96
C SER A 30 -3.78 -0.53 3.98
N LEU A 31 -3.23 -0.80 2.80
CA LEU A 31 -1.85 -1.23 2.62
C LEU A 31 -0.94 -0.01 2.54
N HIS A 32 0.08 0.04 3.41
CA HIS A 32 1.12 1.06 3.34
C HIS A 32 2.01 0.90 2.10
N CYS A 33 2.16 1.97 1.30
CA CYS A 33 3.01 1.92 0.11
C CYS A 33 4.50 1.76 0.44
N TRP A 34 4.93 2.31 1.58
CA TRP A 34 6.34 2.48 1.93
C TRP A 34 7.09 1.21 2.31
N GLN A 35 6.37 0.10 2.45
CA GLN A 35 7.02 -1.20 2.63
C GLN A 35 7.74 -1.67 1.36
N GLY A 36 7.29 -1.25 0.16
CA GLY A 36 7.86 -1.75 -1.09
C GLY A 36 9.24 -1.17 -1.44
N ASP A 37 9.63 -0.04 -0.83
CA ASP A 37 10.82 0.73 -1.20
C ASP A 37 11.64 1.20 0.00
N ASP A 38 11.44 0.59 1.17
CA ASP A 38 12.10 1.00 2.42
C ASP A 38 11.85 2.47 2.83
N VAL A 39 10.63 3.00 2.63
CA VAL A 39 10.24 4.37 3.02
C VAL A 39 10.99 5.49 2.30
N ARG A 40 11.58 5.20 1.13
CA ARG A 40 12.38 6.18 0.39
C ARG A 40 11.52 7.23 -0.30
N GLY A 41 10.44 6.83 -0.94
CA GLY A 41 9.67 7.68 -1.84
C GLY A 41 10.47 8.07 -3.09
N PHE A 42 9.97 9.07 -3.80
CA PHE A 42 10.42 9.47 -5.14
C PHE A 42 10.69 10.98 -5.27
N ASP A 43 10.63 11.73 -4.15
CA ASP A 43 10.79 13.19 -4.16
C ASP A 43 12.18 13.68 -3.72
N THR A 44 13.06 12.80 -3.25
CA THR A 44 14.45 13.11 -2.84
C THR A 44 15.48 12.18 -3.50
N ASP A 45 16.76 12.42 -3.20
CA ASP A 45 17.86 11.51 -3.57
C ASP A 45 17.60 10.09 -3.00
N PRO A 46 17.54 9.04 -3.84
CA PRO A 46 17.26 7.67 -3.39
C PRO A 46 18.34 7.11 -2.46
N ASP A 47 19.55 7.67 -2.47
CA ASP A 47 20.66 7.25 -1.62
C ASP A 47 20.72 8.00 -0.28
N ALA A 48 19.94 9.07 -0.10
CA ALA A 48 19.89 9.84 1.14
C ALA A 48 19.38 9.00 2.32
N PRO A 49 20.01 9.09 3.51
CA PRO A 49 19.61 8.29 4.67
C PRO A 49 18.21 8.68 5.16
N LEU A 50 17.46 7.71 5.71
CA LEU A 50 16.22 7.99 6.43
C LEU A 50 16.49 8.75 7.73
N THR A 51 15.72 9.79 7.99
CA THR A 51 15.73 10.61 9.20
C THR A 51 14.39 10.53 9.94
N GLY A 52 14.14 11.44 10.89
CA GLY A 52 12.88 11.47 11.65
C GLY A 52 12.76 10.40 12.75
N GLY A 53 13.84 9.68 13.05
CA GLY A 53 13.87 8.68 14.13
C GLY A 53 13.31 7.30 13.72
N ILE A 54 13.06 7.09 12.43
CA ILE A 54 12.64 5.81 11.86
C ILE A 54 13.77 5.20 11.03
N GLN A 55 13.81 3.87 10.96
CA GLN A 55 14.80 3.14 10.19
C GLN A 55 14.17 1.88 9.59
N THR A 56 14.55 1.55 8.36
CA THR A 56 14.40 0.21 7.80
C THR A 56 15.72 -0.54 7.98
N THR A 57 15.65 -1.83 8.30
CA THR A 57 16.82 -2.64 8.62
C THR A 57 16.89 -3.88 7.74
N GLY A 58 18.09 -4.25 7.34
CA GLY A 58 18.33 -5.35 6.41
C GLY A 58 18.70 -4.84 5.01
N ASN A 59 19.26 -5.74 4.19
CA ASN A 59 19.70 -5.45 2.82
C ASN A 59 19.12 -6.49 1.84
N TYR A 60 17.84 -6.82 2.00
CA TYR A 60 17.20 -7.75 1.07
C TYR A 60 17.10 -7.09 -0.31
N PRO A 61 17.54 -7.76 -1.39
CA PRO A 61 17.56 -7.14 -2.71
C PRO A 61 16.14 -6.99 -3.29
N GLY A 62 15.98 -6.09 -4.26
CA GLY A 62 14.76 -6.00 -5.07
C GLY A 62 13.68 -5.05 -4.56
N ARG A 63 14.01 -4.12 -3.65
CA ARG A 63 13.11 -2.99 -3.33
C ARG A 63 12.80 -2.18 -4.59
N ALA A 64 11.60 -1.64 -4.69
CA ALA A 64 11.21 -0.79 -5.80
C ALA A 64 12.07 0.50 -5.83
N GLY A 65 12.63 0.82 -7.00
CA GLY A 65 13.40 2.04 -7.23
C GLY A 65 12.62 3.15 -7.94
N ASN A 66 11.39 2.87 -8.38
CA ASN A 66 10.55 3.83 -9.11
C ASN A 66 9.04 3.50 -8.93
N PRO A 67 8.14 4.43 -9.33
CA PRO A 67 6.70 4.22 -9.17
C PRO A 67 6.17 2.99 -9.90
N GLN A 68 6.70 2.65 -11.08
CA GLN A 68 6.21 1.53 -11.88
C GLN A 68 6.53 0.18 -11.22
N GLU A 69 7.75 0.04 -10.69
CA GLU A 69 8.14 -1.12 -9.89
C GLU A 69 7.26 -1.26 -8.64
N LEU A 70 7.08 -0.18 -7.88
CA LEU A 70 6.26 -0.21 -6.67
C LEU A 70 4.79 -0.58 -6.97
N MET A 71 4.21 -0.05 -8.05
CA MET A 71 2.87 -0.41 -8.50
C MET A 71 2.77 -1.90 -8.89
N SER A 72 3.80 -2.44 -9.56
CA SER A 72 3.88 -3.86 -9.91
C SER A 72 3.96 -4.75 -8.67
N ASP A 73 4.78 -4.37 -7.69
CA ASP A 73 4.91 -5.09 -6.42
C ASP A 73 3.58 -5.10 -5.66
N ILE A 74 2.87 -3.97 -5.63
CA ILE A 74 1.55 -3.87 -5.03
C ILE A 74 0.54 -4.78 -5.76
N GLU A 75 0.55 -4.83 -7.10
CA GLU A 75 -0.35 -5.72 -7.86
C GLU A 75 -0.13 -7.20 -7.53
N GLU A 76 1.12 -7.61 -7.31
CA GLU A 76 1.42 -8.98 -6.86
C GLU A 76 0.88 -9.24 -5.45
N VAL A 77 1.00 -8.29 -4.53
CA VAL A 77 0.40 -8.38 -3.19
C VAL A 77 -1.13 -8.48 -3.28
N LEU A 78 -1.77 -7.69 -4.14
CA LEU A 78 -3.21 -7.73 -4.35
C LEU A 78 -3.67 -9.07 -4.91
N ARG A 79 -2.90 -9.67 -5.83
CA ARG A 79 -3.18 -11.00 -6.39
C ARG A 79 -3.16 -12.10 -5.32
N LEU A 80 -2.29 -11.97 -4.33
CA LEU A 80 -2.09 -12.94 -3.26
C LEU A 80 -2.98 -12.70 -2.02
N SER A 81 -3.58 -11.51 -1.90
CA SER A 81 -4.27 -11.07 -0.67
C SER A 81 -5.78 -10.91 -0.89
N PRO A 82 -6.62 -11.83 -0.38
CA PRO A 82 -8.07 -11.76 -0.59
C PRO A 82 -8.73 -10.60 0.18
N GLY A 83 -9.93 -10.22 -0.27
CA GLY A 83 -10.77 -9.19 0.36
C GLY A 83 -10.43 -7.77 -0.10
N LYS A 84 -11.26 -6.80 0.28
CA LYS A 84 -11.12 -5.40 -0.13
C LYS A 84 -9.82 -4.76 0.40
N LYS A 85 -9.25 -3.87 -0.41
CA LYS A 85 -8.00 -3.16 -0.09
C LYS A 85 -8.12 -1.67 -0.36
N LYS A 86 -7.30 -0.91 0.37
CA LYS A 86 -7.00 0.50 0.10
C LYS A 86 -5.50 0.65 -0.02
N LEU A 87 -5.04 1.72 -0.66
CA LEU A 87 -3.64 2.10 -0.72
C LEU A 87 -3.42 3.33 0.16
N ASN A 88 -2.50 3.22 1.10
CA ASN A 88 -2.10 4.31 1.98
C ASN A 88 -0.81 4.94 1.47
N LEU A 89 -0.91 6.18 0.98
CA LEU A 89 0.18 6.92 0.34
C LEU A 89 0.80 7.94 1.29
N HIS A 90 2.08 8.20 1.11
CA HIS A 90 2.77 9.35 1.69
C HIS A 90 3.07 10.41 0.62
N ALA A 91 3.21 11.67 1.02
CA ALA A 91 3.48 12.79 0.12
C ALA A 91 4.80 12.64 -0.66
N ASN A 92 5.83 12.01 -0.08
CA ASN A 92 7.09 11.74 -0.78
C ASN A 92 6.97 10.72 -1.92
N TYR A 93 5.81 10.08 -2.12
CA TYR A 93 5.53 9.22 -3.28
C TYR A 93 4.93 10.00 -4.47
N ALA A 94 5.01 11.34 -4.45
CA ALA A 94 4.65 12.18 -5.58
C ALA A 94 5.41 11.78 -6.85
N ILE A 95 4.72 11.81 -7.99
CA ILE A 95 5.29 11.47 -9.30
C ILE A 95 5.36 12.74 -10.13
N PHE A 96 6.58 13.09 -10.56
CA PHE A 96 6.85 14.31 -11.32
C PHE A 96 7.18 13.99 -12.78
N GLU A 97 6.66 14.79 -13.69
CA GLU A 97 7.18 14.82 -15.06
C GLU A 97 8.61 15.37 -15.08
N LYS A 98 9.37 15.02 -16.12
CA LYS A 98 10.77 15.44 -16.26
C LYS A 98 10.90 16.96 -16.18
N GLY A 99 11.65 17.44 -15.18
CA GLY A 99 11.88 18.87 -14.95
C GLY A 99 10.72 19.64 -14.33
N LYS A 100 9.72 18.93 -13.77
CA LYS A 100 8.54 19.50 -13.10
C LYS A 100 8.50 19.20 -11.60
N TRP A 101 9.65 18.85 -11.02
CA TRP A 101 9.76 18.65 -9.57
C TRP A 101 9.37 19.94 -8.84
N VAL A 102 8.64 19.80 -7.73
CA VAL A 102 8.31 20.88 -6.81
C VAL A 102 8.48 20.38 -5.37
N ASP A 103 8.70 21.31 -4.46
CA ASP A 103 8.83 21.02 -3.03
C ASP A 103 7.47 20.59 -2.43
N ARG A 104 7.50 19.97 -1.24
CA ARG A 104 6.36 19.33 -0.58
C ARG A 104 5.22 20.29 -0.27
N ASP A 105 5.52 21.56 -0.01
CA ASP A 105 4.54 22.62 0.23
C ASP A 105 3.79 23.05 -1.05
N GLN A 106 4.30 22.68 -2.23
CA GLN A 106 3.71 22.96 -3.53
C GLN A 106 3.08 21.71 -4.18
N LEU A 107 2.93 20.61 -3.43
CA LEU A 107 2.30 19.40 -3.95
C LEU A 107 0.82 19.62 -4.26
N GLU A 108 0.40 19.17 -5.44
CA GLU A 108 -0.96 19.27 -5.96
C GLU A 108 -1.48 17.88 -6.36
N PRO A 109 -2.81 17.71 -6.52
CA PRO A 109 -3.41 16.45 -6.97
C PRO A 109 -2.80 15.87 -8.26
N LYS A 110 -2.28 16.71 -9.16
CA LYS A 110 -1.66 16.26 -10.42
C LYS A 110 -0.43 15.36 -10.19
N HIS A 111 0.31 15.56 -9.10
CA HIS A 111 1.49 14.73 -8.77
C HIS A 111 1.09 13.32 -8.27
N PHE A 112 -0.20 13.10 -8.00
CA PHE A 112 -0.75 11.82 -7.58
C PHE A 112 -1.77 11.25 -8.58
N ALA A 113 -1.99 11.91 -9.72
CA ALA A 113 -2.90 11.42 -10.75
C ALA A 113 -2.58 9.98 -11.19
N PRO A 114 -1.31 9.57 -11.39
CA PRO A 114 -1.01 8.18 -11.74
C PRO A 114 -1.40 7.19 -10.62
N TRP A 115 -1.28 7.58 -9.35
CA TRP A 115 -1.74 6.77 -8.22
C TRP A 115 -3.27 6.64 -8.16
N VAL A 116 -3.99 7.71 -8.49
CA VAL A 116 -5.45 7.68 -8.60
C VAL A 116 -5.89 6.74 -9.71
N ASP A 117 -5.23 6.77 -10.86
CA ASP A 117 -5.52 5.86 -11.97
C ASP A 117 -5.20 4.41 -11.60
N PHE A 118 -4.08 4.18 -10.91
CA PHE A 118 -3.72 2.88 -10.36
C PHE A 118 -4.78 2.35 -9.38
N CYS A 119 -5.24 3.18 -8.45
CA CYS A 119 -6.28 2.81 -7.49
C CYS A 119 -7.60 2.47 -8.20
N LYS A 120 -8.00 3.26 -9.21
CA LYS A 120 -9.21 2.98 -10.00
C LYS A 120 -9.11 1.67 -10.77
N LYS A 121 -7.98 1.42 -11.45
CA LYS A 121 -7.70 0.18 -12.18
C LYS A 121 -7.85 -1.05 -11.28
N ASN A 122 -7.37 -0.95 -10.04
CA ASN A 122 -7.30 -2.05 -9.08
C ASN A 122 -8.44 -2.05 -8.04
N HIS A 123 -9.48 -1.21 -8.22
CA HIS A 123 -10.62 -1.09 -7.31
C HIS A 123 -10.24 -0.79 -5.84
N LEU A 124 -9.21 0.04 -5.65
CA LEU A 124 -8.72 0.43 -4.33
C LEU A 124 -9.32 1.76 -3.90
N GLY A 125 -9.60 1.90 -2.59
CA GLY A 125 -9.68 3.23 -1.98
C GLY A 125 -8.27 3.81 -1.75
N ALA A 126 -8.17 5.13 -1.55
CA ALA A 126 -6.91 5.80 -1.26
C ALA A 126 -6.96 6.47 0.13
N ASP A 127 -5.88 6.33 0.88
CA ASP A 127 -5.56 7.08 2.10
C ASP A 127 -4.28 7.89 1.87
N PHE A 128 -4.06 8.93 2.66
CA PHE A 128 -2.97 9.88 2.42
C PHE A 128 -2.35 10.42 3.70
N ASN A 129 -1.04 10.67 3.65
CA ASN A 129 -0.27 11.24 4.73
C ASN A 129 0.66 12.34 4.19
N PRO A 130 0.70 13.53 4.80
CA PRO A 130 1.82 14.45 4.57
C PRO A 130 3.13 13.81 5.08
N THR A 131 4.26 14.16 4.45
CA THR A 131 5.58 13.65 4.85
C THR A 131 6.39 14.78 5.49
N PHE A 132 6.65 14.67 6.79
CA PHE A 132 7.38 15.65 7.60
C PHE A 132 8.75 15.14 8.11
N PHE A 133 9.29 14.12 7.43
CA PHE A 133 10.60 13.50 7.66
C PHE A 133 11.22 13.19 6.29
N SER A 134 12.50 12.81 6.25
CA SER A 134 13.20 12.12 5.14
C SER A 134 14.67 12.33 5.35
#